data_AF-A0A2S7WXS9-F1
#
_entry.id   AF-A0A2S7WXS9-F1
#
_cell.length_a   1.000
_cell.length_b   1.000
_cell.length_c   1.000
_cell.angle_alpha   90.00
_cell.angle_beta   90.00
_cell.angle_gamma   90.00
#
_symmetry.space_group_name_H-M   'P 1'
#
loop_
_entity.id
_entity.type
_entity.pdbx_description
1 polymer ?
#
loop_
_entity_poly.entity_id
_entity_poly.type
_entity_poly.pdbx_seq_one_letter_code
_entity_poly.pdbx_strand_id
1 'polypeptide(L)' 'MPEIKKEAENLEIITINVDKNKEDWFKNYIINNITCTSIYNKNGKYSDVFTKYNVFITAAYYIFDKSGNLIEK' A
#
# COMPACT_ATOMS: atom_id res chain seq x y z
N MET A 1 -7.81 -6.69 -22.72
CA MET A 1 -7.45 -5.65 -21.73
C MET A 1 -6.06 -5.07 -22.02
N PRO A 2 -5.86 -4.31 -23.12
CA PRO A 2 -4.55 -3.72 -23.45
C PRO A 2 -4.32 -2.37 -22.73
N GLU A 3 -5.38 -1.65 -22.38
CA GLU A 3 -5.31 -0.26 -21.91
C GLU A 3 -4.79 -0.14 -20.46
N ILE A 4 -5.20 -1.04 -19.57
CA ILE A 4 -4.73 -1.06 -18.16
C ILE A 4 -3.22 -1.35 -18.08
N LYS A 5 -2.66 -2.12 -19.03
CA LYS A 5 -1.21 -2.40 -19.05
C LYS A 5 -0.37 -1.17 -19.40
N LYS A 6 -0.92 -0.20 -20.13
CA LYS A 6 -0.19 0.98 -20.59
C LYS A 6 -0.10 2.08 -19.53
N GLU A 7 -1.07 2.16 -18.62
CA GLU A 7 -1.01 3.05 -17.46
C GLU A 7 -0.13 2.50 -16.33
N ALA A 8 -0.02 1.17 -16.22
CA ALA A 8 0.78 0.52 -15.18
C ALA A 8 2.27 0.90 -15.22
N GLU A 9 2.81 1.30 -16.37
CA GLU A 9 4.21 1.75 -16.50
C GLU A 9 4.48 3.11 -15.81
N ASN A 10 3.44 3.91 -15.55
CA ASN A 10 3.55 5.23 -14.91
C ASN A 10 3.10 5.24 -13.45
N LEU A 11 2.69 4.09 -12.91
CA LEU A 11 2.16 3.95 -11.56
C LEU A 11 3.17 3.24 -10.66
N GLU A 12 3.55 3.90 -9.58
CA GLU A 12 4.27 3.26 -8.48
C GLU A 12 3.26 2.74 -7.46
N ILE A 13 3.29 1.44 -7.19
CA ILE A 13 2.47 0.83 -6.15
C ILE A 13 3.30 0.77 -4.87
N ILE A 14 2.80 1.42 -3.82
CA ILE A 14 3.37 1.33 -2.46
C ILE A 14 2.32 0.69 -1.56
N THR A 15 2.69 -0.41 -0.91
CA THR A 15 1.83 -1.07 0.07
C THR A 15 2.31 -0.78 1.49
N ILE A 16 1.36 -0.54 2.39
CA ILE A 16 1.64 -0.28 3.80
C ILE A 16 0.95 -1.35 4.61
N ASN A 17 1.75 -2.24 5.20
CA ASN A 17 1.27 -3.29 6.07
C ASN A 17 1.25 -2.82 7.53
N VAL A 18 0.16 -3.17 8.21
CA VAL A 18 -0.13 -2.80 9.60
C VAL A 18 -0.40 -4.01 10.48
N ASP A 19 0.02 -5.19 10.04
CA ASP A 19 -0.13 -6.42 10.80
C ASP A 19 0.67 -6.35 12.10
N LYS A 20 0.19 -7.04 13.14
CA LYS A 20 0.89 -7.11 14.42
C LYS A 20 2.18 -7.95 14.33
N ASN A 21 2.20 -8.94 13.44
CA ASN A 21 3.32 -9.84 13.28
C ASN A 21 4.12 -9.52 12.00
N LYS A 22 5.23 -8.80 12.20
CA LYS A 22 6.16 -8.45 11.12
C LYS A 22 6.74 -9.68 10.41
N GLU A 23 7.05 -10.74 11.14
CA GLU A 23 7.74 -11.90 10.58
C GLU A 23 6.86 -12.70 9.64
N ASP A 24 5.59 -12.89 10.02
CA ASP A 24 4.61 -13.58 9.17
C ASP A 24 4.33 -12.77 7.90
N TRP A 25 4.17 -11.45 8.03
CA TRP A 25 4.05 -10.57 6.87
C TRP A 25 5.29 -10.67 5.95
N PHE A 26 6.50 -10.60 6.51
CA PHE A 26 7.72 -10.61 5.73
C PHE A 26 7.94 -11.94 5.00
N LYS A 27 7.62 -13.07 5.65
CA LYS A 27 7.62 -14.40 4.99
C LYS A 27 6.65 -14.43 3.82
N ASN A 28 5.42 -13.94 4.00
CA ASN A 28 4.42 -13.89 2.95
C ASN A 28 4.84 -12.94 1.81
N TYR A 29 5.49 -11.82 2.10
CA TYR A 29 6.01 -10.90 1.10
C TYR A 29 7.06 -11.57 0.19
N ILE A 30 8.02 -12.29 0.80
CA ILE A 30 9.05 -13.04 0.05
C ILE A 30 8.41 -14.17 -0.77
N ILE A 31 7.54 -14.99 -0.17
CA ILE A 31 6.95 -16.16 -0.82
C ILE A 31 6.10 -15.76 -2.03
N ASN A 32 5.35 -14.66 -1.93
CA ASN A 32 4.46 -14.21 -2.99
C ASN A 32 5.17 -13.41 -4.10
N ASN A 33 6.50 -13.23 -4.03
CA ASN A 33 7.30 -12.49 -5.00
C ASN A 33 6.70 -11.11 -5.33
N ILE A 34 6.25 -10.39 -4.31
CA ILE A 34 5.65 -9.07 -4.48
C ILE A 34 6.73 -8.11 -4.97
N THR A 35 6.52 -7.52 -6.16
CA THR A 35 7.50 -6.65 -6.81
C THR A 35 7.32 -5.16 -6.48
N CYS A 36 6.23 -4.80 -5.81
CA CYS A 36 5.96 -3.44 -5.42
C CYS A 36 6.61 -3.10 -4.08
N THR A 37 6.93 -1.82 -3.87
CA THR A 37 7.47 -1.34 -2.59
C THR A 37 6.47 -1.64 -1.48
N SER A 38 6.93 -2.38 -0.46
CA SER A 38 6.09 -2.73 0.70
C SER A 38 6.76 -2.29 2.00
N ILE A 39 6.01 -1.54 2.81
CA ILE A 39 6.49 -0.92 4.05
C ILE A 39 5.70 -1.51 5.21
N TYR A 40 6.42 -1.93 6.25
CA TYR A 40 5.80 -2.34 7.52
C TYR A 40 5.75 -1.18 8.50
N ASN A 41 4.56 -0.91 9.05
CA ASN A 41 4.41 0.08 10.11
C ASN A 41 4.19 -0.61 11.46
N LYS A 42 5.19 -0.48 12.36
CA LYS A 42 5.15 -1.06 13.71
C LYS A 42 3.99 -0.54 14.58
N ASN A 43 3.46 0.64 14.29
CA ASN A 43 2.33 1.23 15.02
C ASN A 43 0.99 0.65 14.55
N GLY A 44 0.98 -0.18 13.50
CA GLY A 44 -0.21 -0.83 12.98
C GLY A 44 -1.29 0.18 12.57
N LYS A 45 -2.54 -0.10 12.97
CA LYS A 45 -3.71 0.76 12.72
C LYS A 45 -3.64 2.14 13.42
N TYR A 46 -2.68 2.36 14.30
CA TYR A 46 -2.42 3.66 14.94
C TYR A 46 -1.33 4.47 14.23
N SER A 47 -0.88 4.02 13.06
CA SER A 47 0.08 4.75 12.23
C SER A 47 -0.50 6.05 11.70
N ASP A 48 0.39 7.00 11.40
CA ASP A 48 0.04 8.30 10.80
C ASP A 48 -0.76 8.15 9.50
N VAL A 49 -0.56 7.05 8.76
CA VAL A 49 -1.29 6.75 7.53
C VAL A 49 -2.77 6.47 7.84
N PHE A 50 -3.04 5.64 8.85
CA PHE A 50 -4.40 5.29 9.24
C PHE A 50 -5.16 6.49 9.80
N THR A 51 -4.48 7.35 10.57
CA THR A 51 -5.09 8.54 11.17
C THR A 51 -5.25 9.67 10.15
N LYS A 52 -4.25 9.96 9.31
CA LYS A 52 -4.30 11.03 8.32
C LYS A 52 -5.36 10.78 7.25
N TYR A 53 -5.51 9.53 6.80
CA TYR A 53 -6.46 9.17 5.74
C TYR A 53 -7.75 8.55 6.26
N ASN A 54 -7.95 8.50 7.59
CA ASN A 54 -9.13 7.89 8.23
C ASN A 54 -9.43 6.49 7.68
N VAL A 55 -8.42 5.61 7.66
CA VAL A 55 -8.55 4.24 7.16
C VAL A 55 -9.34 3.41 8.18
N PHE A 56 -10.62 3.14 7.91
CA PHE A 56 -11.48 2.38 8.82
C PHE A 56 -11.35 0.87 8.66
N ILE A 57 -11.13 0.39 7.43
CA ILE A 57 -11.15 -1.03 7.06
C ILE A 57 -9.98 -1.33 6.12
N THR A 58 -9.39 -2.51 6.26
CA THR A 58 -8.36 -3.05 5.37
C THR A 58 -8.91 -4.20 4.52
N ALA A 59 -8.55 -4.37 3.25
CA ALA A 59 -7.66 -3.50 2.47
C ALA A 59 -8.35 -2.20 2.01
N ALA A 60 -7.58 -1.13 1.88
CA ALA A 60 -8.01 0.16 1.33
C ALA A 60 -6.95 0.66 0.34
N TYR A 61 -7.38 1.38 -0.69
CA TYR A 61 -6.51 1.86 -1.77
C TYR A 61 -6.66 3.37 -1.89
N TYR A 62 -5.56 4.04 -2.19
CA TYR A 62 -5.53 5.49 -2.36
C TYR A 62 -4.66 5.81 -3.57
N ILE A 63 -5.15 6.67 -4.45
CA ILE A 63 -4.43 7.11 -5.64
C ILE A 63 -3.97 8.54 -5.41
N PHE A 64 -2.67 8.79 -5.60
CA PHE A 64 -2.07 10.11 -5.47
C PHE A 64 -1.51 10.57 -6.80
N ASP A 65 -1.54 11.89 -7.05
CA ASP A 65 -0.77 12.48 -8.13
C ASP A 65 0.73 12.54 -7.79
N LYS A 66 1.55 12.94 -8.76
CA LYS A 66 3.01 13.08 -8.58
C LYS A 66 3.41 14.17 -7.57
N SER A 67 2.49 15.06 -7.21
CA SER A 67 2.68 16.10 -6.20
C SER A 67 2.25 15.64 -4.81
N GLY A 68 1.73 14.42 -4.67
CA GLY A 68 1.26 13.85 -3.41
C GLY A 68 -0.16 14.25 -3.01
N ASN A 69 -0.94 14.83 -3.93
CA ASN A 69 -2.34 15.13 -3.68
C ASN A 69 -3.19 13.88 -3.88
N LEU A 70 -4.18 13.68 -3.02
CA LEU A 70 -5.13 12.58 -3.12
C LEU A 70 -6.08 12.81 -4.31
N ILE A 71 -6.11 11.86 -5.24
CA ILE A 71 -7.04 11.82 -6.38
C ILE A 71 -8.27 10.98 -6.01
N GLU A 72 -8.07 9.78 -5.45
CA GLU A 72 -9.14 8.79 -5.22
C GLU A 72 -8.86 7.91 -3.98
N LYS A 73 -9.93 7.40 -3.32
CA LYS A 73 -9.88 6.52 -2.13
C LYS A 73 -10.91 5.38 -2.22
#